data_AF-A0A6N0Z9Y3-F1
#
_entry.id   AF-A0A6N0Z9Y3-F1
#
_cell.length_a   1.000
_cell.length_b   1.000
_cell.length_c   1.000
_cell.angle_alpha   90.00
_cell.angle_beta   90.00
_cell.angle_gamma   90.00
#
_symmetry.space_group_name_H-M   'P 1'
#
loop_
_entity.id
_entity.type
_entity.pdbx_description
1 polymer ?
#
loop_
_entity_poly.entity_id
_entity_poly.type
_entity_poly.pdbx_seq_one_letter_code
_entity_poly.pdbx_strand_id
1 'polypeptide(L)'
;MADGREPAAMGFSFHYSESEDRIALHAPTEDDETVVWLTRRMTAGLLVALATLLARSNPNALRAPEHAAEILGFEHQNALVVASGGQGLRLQASSLPRTLPARLVEHIELTALTNGRGRIALRAGDSRLSLELPRENLHLLYDQVIGLAKHAHWNLELGEPWAASPATADSEPRITH
;
A
#
# COMPACT_ATOMS: atom_id res chain seq x y z
N MET A 1 35.34 -2.17 -10.61
CA MET A 1 34.63 -2.94 -9.58
C MET A 1 33.28 -2.27 -9.43
N ALA A 2 32.28 -2.72 -10.18
CA ALA A 2 30.91 -2.22 -10.04
C ALA A 2 30.33 -2.92 -8.82
N ASP A 3 30.13 -2.16 -7.73
CA ASP A 3 29.45 -2.64 -6.53
C ASP A 3 28.00 -2.88 -6.92
N GLY A 4 27.70 -4.13 -7.28
CA GLY A 4 26.35 -4.62 -7.55
C GLY A 4 25.60 -4.76 -6.22
N ARG A 5 25.38 -3.65 -5.53
CA ARG A 5 24.46 -3.59 -4.40
C ARG A 5 23.06 -3.77 -4.96
N GLU A 6 22.58 -5.02 -4.92
CA GLU A 6 21.15 -5.30 -5.05
C GLU A 6 20.42 -4.37 -4.06
N PRO A 7 19.38 -3.63 -4.48
CA PRO A 7 18.67 -2.76 -3.55
C PRO A 7 18.20 -3.62 -2.38
N ALA A 8 18.64 -3.26 -1.17
CA ALA A 8 18.22 -3.92 0.05
C ALA A 8 16.69 -4.06 -0.03
N ALA A 9 16.19 -5.30 0.06
CA ALA A 9 14.77 -5.56 0.06
C ALA A 9 14.15 -4.71 1.17
N MET A 10 13.50 -3.60 0.80
CA MET A 10 12.84 -2.69 1.74
C MET A 10 11.71 -3.47 2.41
N GLY A 11 12.02 -4.11 3.53
CA GLY A 11 11.10 -4.97 4.24
C GLY A 11 10.26 -4.14 5.19
N PHE A 12 9.11 -3.65 4.74
CA PHE A 12 8.13 -3.05 5.65
C PHE A 12 7.20 -4.13 6.21
N SER A 13 6.57 -3.85 7.35
CA SER A 13 5.59 -4.72 7.97
C SER A 13 4.40 -3.92 8.50
N PHE A 14 3.24 -4.58 8.55
CA PHE A 14 2.05 -4.05 9.16
C PHE A 14 1.65 -4.84 10.39
N HIS A 15 1.13 -4.14 11.39
CA HIS A 15 0.66 -4.75 12.63
C HIS A 15 -0.60 -4.05 13.12
N TYR A 16 -1.66 -4.81 13.38
CA TYR A 16 -2.86 -4.28 14.02
C TYR A 16 -2.69 -4.28 15.54
N SER A 17 -2.99 -3.14 16.17
CA SER A 17 -3.02 -2.99 17.63
C SER A 17 -4.47 -2.86 18.10
N GLU A 18 -4.94 -3.87 18.85
CA GLU A 18 -6.26 -3.86 19.47
C GLU A 18 -6.42 -2.74 20.51
N SER A 19 -5.37 -2.44 21.28
CA SER A 19 -5.42 -1.43 22.34
C SER A 19 -5.58 -0.02 21.79
N GLU A 20 -4.99 0.26 20.63
CA GLU A 20 -5.04 1.58 19.99
C GLU A 20 -6.15 1.69 18.93
N ASP A 21 -6.77 0.56 18.53
CA ASP A 21 -7.64 0.43 17.36
C ASP A 21 -6.99 1.02 16.09
N ARG A 22 -5.73 0.66 15.83
CA ARG A 22 -4.90 1.21 14.74
C ARG A 22 -4.01 0.17 14.07
N ILE A 23 -3.66 0.43 12.82
CA ILE A 23 -2.67 -0.35 12.08
C ILE A 23 -1.36 0.42 12.09
N ALA A 24 -0.29 -0.18 12.58
CA ALA A 24 1.06 0.35 12.41
C ALA A 24 1.63 -0.11 11.07
N LEU A 25 2.37 0.79 10.44
CA LEU A 25 3.33 0.49 9.40
C LEU A 25 4.72 0.71 9.97
N HIS A 26 5.52 -0.35 9.97
CA HIS A 26 6.93 -0.29 10.27
C HIS A 26 7.71 -0.38 8.97
N ALA A 27 8.57 0.60 8.72
CA ALA A 27 9.47 0.61 7.57
C ALA A 27 10.90 0.86 8.05
N PRO A 28 11.77 -0.16 8.04
CA PRO A 28 13.19 0.02 8.24
C PRO A 28 13.79 0.69 7.00
N THR A 29 14.51 1.79 7.22
CA THR A 29 15.39 2.41 6.22
C THR A 29 16.84 2.11 6.57
N GLU A 30 17.79 2.29 5.64
CA GLU A 30 19.21 1.97 5.88
C GLU A 30 19.80 2.71 7.11
N ASP A 31 19.25 3.87 7.48
CA ASP A 31 19.76 4.72 8.55
C ASP A 31 18.78 4.93 9.73
N ASP A 32 17.49 4.60 9.58
CA ASP A 32 16.46 4.85 10.59
C ASP A 32 15.28 3.87 10.50
N GLU A 33 14.69 3.50 11.65
CA GLU A 33 13.47 2.70 11.69
C GLU A 33 12.28 3.60 12.02
N THR A 34 11.34 3.70 11.09
CA THR A 34 10.14 4.52 11.28
C THR A 34 8.90 3.65 11.51
N VAL A 35 8.17 3.96 12.58
CA VAL A 35 6.84 3.39 12.83
C VAL A 35 5.80 4.51 12.74
N VAL A 36 4.78 4.31 11.92
CA VAL A 36 3.65 5.23 11.81
C VAL A 36 2.33 4.52 12.02
N TRP A 37 1.35 5.21 12.62
CA TRP A 37 0.00 4.73 12.84
C TRP A 37 -0.96 5.19 11.76
N LEU A 38 -1.73 4.25 11.23
CA LEU A 38 -2.87 4.48 10.37
C LEU A 38 -4.14 4.29 11.19
N THR A 39 -5.00 5.31 11.17
CA THR A 39 -6.38 5.20 11.67
C THR A 39 -7.26 4.44 10.69
N ARG A 40 -8.43 3.99 11.14
CA ARG A 40 -9.46 3.39 10.28
C ARG A 40 -9.74 4.21 9.01
N ARG A 41 -9.85 5.54 9.14
CA ARG A 41 -10.09 6.46 8.01
C ARG A 41 -8.89 6.52 7.06
N MET A 42 -7.67 6.57 7.58
CA MET A 42 -6.46 6.56 6.74
C MET A 42 -6.27 5.23 6.02
N THR A 43 -6.57 4.12 6.68
CA THR A 43 -6.57 2.80 6.05
C THR A 43 -7.61 2.70 4.94
N ALA A 44 -8.84 3.17 5.14
CA ALA A 44 -9.85 3.19 4.10
C ALA A 44 -9.42 4.04 2.89
N GLY A 45 -8.90 5.25 3.15
CA GLY A 45 -8.38 6.12 2.09
C GLY A 45 -7.23 5.49 1.32
N LEU A 46 -6.28 4.85 2.02
CA LEU A 46 -5.16 4.13 1.42
C LEU A 46 -5.65 3.01 0.50
N LEU A 47 -6.61 2.19 0.95
CA LEU A 47 -7.16 1.09 0.15
C LEU A 47 -7.84 1.59 -1.13
N VAL A 48 -8.68 2.63 -1.02
CA VAL A 48 -9.34 3.25 -2.18
C VAL A 48 -8.31 3.85 -3.15
N ALA A 49 -7.29 4.55 -2.63
CA ALA A 49 -6.25 5.14 -3.44
C ALA A 49 -5.37 4.08 -4.14
N LEU A 50 -5.04 2.98 -3.47
CA LEU A 50 -4.34 1.84 -4.07
C LEU A 50 -5.16 1.23 -5.19
N ALA A 51 -6.45 0.98 -4.96
CA ALA A 51 -7.35 0.43 -5.98
C ALA A 51 -7.43 1.35 -7.22
N THR A 52 -7.55 2.66 -6.98
CA THR A 52 -7.59 3.68 -8.03
C THR A 52 -6.28 3.75 -8.80
N LEU A 53 -5.14 3.73 -8.09
CA LEU A 53 -3.81 3.75 -8.70
C LEU A 53 -3.63 2.54 -9.61
N LEU A 54 -3.97 1.34 -9.11
CA LEU A 54 -3.87 0.09 -9.86
C LEU A 54 -4.76 0.10 -11.10
N ALA A 55 -5.99 0.60 -11.00
CA ALA A 55 -6.89 0.72 -12.14
C ALA A 55 -6.37 1.67 -13.22
N ARG A 56 -5.85 2.84 -12.81
CA ARG A 56 -5.35 3.88 -13.74
C ARG A 56 -4.00 3.54 -14.39
N SER A 57 -3.29 2.54 -13.90
CA SER A 57 -1.97 2.16 -14.40
C SER A 57 -1.95 0.82 -15.14
N ASN A 58 -3.10 0.15 -15.29
CA ASN A 58 -3.20 -1.05 -16.11
C ASN A 58 -3.62 -0.70 -17.55
N PRO A 59 -2.75 -0.92 -18.57
CA PRO A 59 -3.07 -0.56 -19.94
C PRO A 59 -4.22 -1.38 -20.55
N ASN A 60 -4.45 -2.60 -20.08
CA ASN A 60 -5.55 -3.44 -20.56
C ASN A 60 -6.88 -3.00 -19.95
N ALA A 61 -6.90 -2.66 -18.65
CA ALA A 61 -8.09 -2.12 -17.99
C ALA A 61 -8.47 -0.74 -18.57
N LEU A 62 -7.49 0.08 -18.96
CA LEU A 62 -7.75 1.35 -19.65
C LEU A 62 -8.31 1.16 -21.07
N ARG A 63 -7.93 0.09 -21.77
CA ARG A 63 -8.43 -0.23 -23.12
C ARG A 63 -9.81 -0.88 -23.13
N ALA A 64 -10.17 -1.57 -22.06
CA ALA A 64 -11.48 -2.22 -21.88
C ALA A 64 -12.08 -1.86 -20.50
N PRO A 65 -12.55 -0.60 -20.30
CA PRO A 65 -13.08 -0.15 -19.02
C PRO A 65 -14.26 -0.99 -18.50
N GLU A 66 -15.08 -1.53 -19.40
CA GLU A 66 -16.20 -2.42 -19.09
C GLU A 66 -15.77 -3.75 -18.47
N HIS A 67 -14.53 -4.17 -18.72
CA HIS A 67 -13.91 -5.39 -18.18
C HIS A 67 -12.81 -5.09 -17.15
N ALA A 68 -12.66 -3.82 -16.73
CA ALA A 68 -11.56 -3.40 -15.86
C ALA A 68 -11.53 -4.19 -14.54
N ALA A 69 -12.68 -4.41 -13.91
CA ALA A 69 -12.78 -5.15 -12.65
C ALA A 69 -12.31 -6.61 -12.79
N GLU A 70 -12.66 -7.27 -13.90
CA GLU A 70 -12.23 -8.64 -14.18
C GLU A 70 -10.71 -8.69 -14.45
N ILE A 71 -10.21 -7.80 -15.30
CA ILE A 71 -8.78 -7.71 -15.65
C ILE A 71 -7.92 -7.47 -14.41
N LEU A 72 -8.31 -6.49 -13.57
CA LEU A 72 -7.59 -6.14 -12.34
C LEU A 72 -7.76 -7.23 -11.27
N GLY A 73 -8.91 -7.92 -11.25
CA GLY A 73 -9.13 -9.09 -10.41
C GLY A 73 -8.18 -10.25 -10.77
N PHE A 74 -8.04 -10.58 -12.05
CA PHE A 74 -7.08 -11.58 -12.52
C PHE A 74 -5.65 -11.19 -12.20
N GLU A 75 -5.29 -9.93 -12.43
CA GLU A 75 -3.97 -9.41 -12.11
C GLU A 75 -3.65 -9.53 -10.61
N HIS A 76 -4.61 -9.18 -9.75
CA HIS A 76 -4.48 -9.31 -8.31
C HIS A 76 -4.27 -10.77 -7.88
N GLN A 77 -5.07 -11.69 -8.39
CA GLN A 77 -4.90 -13.12 -8.09
C GLN A 77 -3.54 -13.65 -8.56
N ASN A 78 -3.08 -13.22 -9.74
CA ASN A 78 -1.76 -13.60 -10.23
C ASN A 78 -0.64 -13.09 -9.32
N ALA A 79 -0.74 -11.85 -8.83
CA ALA A 79 0.23 -11.29 -7.88
C ALA A 79 0.29 -12.12 -6.58
N LEU A 80 -0.86 -12.53 -6.03
CA LEU A 80 -0.94 -13.36 -4.82
C LEU A 80 -0.30 -14.75 -5.02
N VAL A 81 -0.52 -15.37 -6.17
CA VAL A 81 0.07 -16.67 -6.52
C VAL A 81 1.59 -16.58 -6.62
N VAL A 82 2.11 -15.58 -7.35
CA VAL A 82 3.56 -15.35 -7.49
C VAL A 82 4.21 -15.11 -6.13
N ALA A 83 3.56 -14.35 -5.25
CA ALA A 83 4.08 -14.09 -3.92
C ALA A 83 4.15 -15.34 -3.04
N SER A 84 3.12 -16.19 -3.13
CA SER A 84 3.06 -17.48 -2.42
C SER A 84 4.16 -18.46 -2.86
N GLY A 85 4.66 -18.31 -4.09
CA GLY A 85 5.81 -19.06 -4.63
C GLY A 85 7.18 -18.64 -4.09
N GLY A 86 7.26 -17.67 -3.16
CA GLY A 86 8.48 -17.29 -2.45
C GLY A 86 9.26 -16.11 -3.05
N GLN A 87 8.77 -15.49 -4.12
CA GLN A 87 9.36 -14.29 -4.76
C GLN A 87 8.63 -12.98 -4.42
N GLY A 88 7.58 -13.06 -3.60
CA GLY A 88 6.84 -11.88 -3.16
C GLY A 88 7.47 -11.20 -1.95
N LEU A 89 7.14 -9.93 -1.82
CA LEU A 89 7.35 -9.12 -0.62
C LEU A 89 6.93 -9.91 0.64
N ARG A 90 7.89 -10.29 1.47
CA ARG A 90 7.64 -11.02 2.71
C ARG A 90 7.23 -10.03 3.80
N LEU A 91 5.98 -9.58 3.73
CA LEU A 91 5.38 -8.71 4.75
C LEU A 91 5.13 -9.53 6.02
N GLN A 92 6.15 -9.64 6.87
CA GLN A 92 6.06 -10.37 8.12
C GLN A 92 5.15 -9.61 9.10
N ALA A 93 4.24 -10.33 9.75
CA ALA A 93 3.60 -9.85 10.97
C ALA A 93 4.67 -9.84 12.08
N SER A 94 5.48 -8.79 12.13
CA SER A 94 6.50 -8.62 13.16
C SER A 94 5.88 -7.89 14.35
N SER A 95 6.31 -8.21 15.57
CA SER A 95 6.00 -7.38 16.72
C SER A 95 6.59 -5.99 16.49
N LEU A 96 5.81 -4.95 16.74
CA LEU A 96 6.30 -3.57 16.64
C LEU A 96 7.47 -3.34 17.59
N PRO A 97 8.54 -2.66 17.17
CA PRO A 97 9.59 -2.23 18.07
C PRO A 97 9.00 -1.35 19.17
N ARG A 98 9.05 -1.80 20.43
CA ARG A 98 8.45 -1.09 21.57
C ARG A 98 9.11 0.26 21.88
N THR A 99 10.30 0.49 21.35
CA THR A 99 11.16 1.64 21.66
C THR A 99 11.05 2.78 20.65
N LEU A 100 10.40 2.56 19.51
CA LEU A 100 10.27 3.59 18.48
C LEU A 100 9.04 4.47 18.75
N PRO A 101 9.19 5.81 18.74
CA PRO A 101 8.05 6.70 18.88
C PRO A 101 7.18 6.61 17.63
N ALA A 102 6.01 5.99 17.78
CA ALA A 102 5.08 5.84 16.67
C ALA A 102 4.22 7.11 16.51
N ARG A 103 4.26 7.72 15.31
CA ARG A 103 3.53 8.96 15.00
C ARG A 103 2.28 8.67 14.16
N LEU A 104 1.22 9.45 14.36
CA LEU A 104 0.00 9.31 13.58
C LEU A 104 0.21 9.87 12.17
N VAL A 105 -0.18 9.09 11.16
CA VAL A 105 -0.19 9.57 9.78
C VAL A 105 -1.28 10.62 9.62
N GLU A 106 -0.87 11.79 9.16
CA GLU A 106 -1.75 12.92 8.87
C GLU A 106 -2.08 13.01 7.38
N HIS A 107 -1.21 12.47 6.54
CA HIS A 107 -1.29 12.62 5.10
C HIS A 107 -0.70 11.43 4.36
N ILE A 108 -1.41 11.00 3.31
CA ILE A 108 -0.96 9.97 2.38
C ILE A 108 -1.11 10.49 0.95
N GLU A 109 -0.09 10.26 0.14
CA GLU A 109 -0.05 10.58 -1.29
C GLU A 109 0.38 9.34 -2.06
N LEU A 110 -0.33 9.03 -3.15
CA LEU A 110 0.01 7.93 -4.03
C LEU A 110 0.21 8.42 -5.45
N THR A 111 1.35 8.06 -6.03
CA THR A 111 1.74 8.50 -7.37
C THR A 111 2.11 7.29 -8.23
N ALA A 112 1.60 7.26 -9.46
CA ALA A 112 2.09 6.31 -10.48
C ALA A 112 3.41 6.83 -11.04
N LEU A 113 4.46 6.00 -11.01
CA LEU A 113 5.75 6.33 -11.58
C LEU A 113 5.84 5.85 -13.03
N THR A 114 6.64 6.55 -13.83
CA THR A 114 6.83 6.25 -15.27
C THR A 114 7.52 4.90 -15.52
N ASN A 115 8.19 4.33 -14.52
CA ASN A 115 8.82 3.01 -14.56
C ASN A 115 7.85 1.85 -14.22
N GLY A 116 6.54 2.11 -14.15
CA GLY A 116 5.53 1.10 -13.83
C GLY A 116 5.41 0.75 -12.35
N ARG A 117 6.12 1.47 -11.47
CA ARG A 117 6.02 1.34 -10.00
C ARG A 117 5.00 2.34 -9.45
N GLY A 118 4.56 2.12 -8.21
CA GLY A 118 3.80 3.11 -7.44
C GLY A 118 4.63 3.65 -6.29
N ARG A 119 4.54 4.95 -6.03
CA ARG A 119 5.09 5.58 -4.82
C ARG A 119 3.96 5.83 -3.83
N ILE A 120 4.21 5.52 -2.56
CA ILE A 120 3.33 5.83 -1.43
C ILE A 120 4.14 6.70 -0.47
N ALA A 121 3.75 7.96 -0.33
CA ALA A 121 4.36 8.90 0.59
C ALA A 121 3.44 9.16 1.78
N LEU A 122 3.98 9.00 2.99
CA LEU A 122 3.30 9.13 4.27
C LEU A 122 3.97 10.25 5.07
N ARG A 123 3.16 11.13 5.65
CA ARG A 123 3.65 12.19 6.55
C ARG A 123 3.01 12.07 7.92
N ALA A 124 3.82 12.12 8.97
CA ALA A 124 3.43 12.02 10.37
C ALA A 124 4.26 13.01 11.21
N GLY A 125 3.72 14.21 11.48
CA GLY A 125 4.51 15.33 11.97
C GLY A 125 5.71 15.64 11.04
N ASP A 126 6.91 15.68 11.61
CA ASP A 126 8.18 15.88 10.87
C ASP A 126 8.69 14.63 10.15
N SER A 127 8.14 13.45 10.46
CA SER A 127 8.56 12.19 9.83
C SER A 127 7.91 12.03 8.47
N ARG A 128 8.71 11.63 7.49
CA ARG A 128 8.27 11.30 6.13
C ARG A 128 8.77 9.91 5.76
N LEU A 129 7.84 9.07 5.34
CA LEU A 129 8.14 7.73 4.83
C LEU A 129 7.71 7.66 3.37
N SER A 130 8.59 7.14 2.51
CA SER A 130 8.28 6.92 1.09
C SER A 130 8.60 5.48 0.72
N LEU A 131 7.59 4.78 0.20
CA LEU A 131 7.72 3.42 -0.30
C LEU A 131 7.53 3.45 -1.81
N GLU A 132 8.48 2.87 -2.55
CA GLU A 132 8.30 2.63 -3.98
C GLU A 132 8.20 1.14 -4.25
N LEU A 133 7.06 0.72 -4.79
CA LEU A 133 6.72 -0.67 -4.95
C LEU A 133 6.45 -0.99 -6.42
N PRO A 134 6.97 -2.13 -6.93
CA PRO A 134 6.51 -2.64 -8.20
C PRO A 134 5.02 -2.99 -8.12
N ARG A 135 4.37 -3.10 -9.28
CA ARG A 135 2.93 -3.21 -9.40
C ARG A 135 2.36 -4.42 -8.66
N GLU A 136 3.02 -5.57 -8.77
CA GLU A 136 2.68 -6.79 -8.06
C GLU A 136 2.67 -6.57 -6.54
N ASN A 137 3.63 -5.83 -6.00
CA ASN A 137 3.71 -5.54 -4.57
C ASN A 137 2.64 -4.55 -4.10
N LEU A 138 2.09 -3.70 -4.98
CA LEU A 138 0.93 -2.87 -4.65
C LEU A 138 -0.33 -3.73 -4.46
N HIS A 139 -0.51 -4.79 -5.27
CA HIS A 139 -1.60 -5.75 -5.07
C HIS A 139 -1.44 -6.53 -3.75
N LEU A 140 -0.22 -6.93 -3.41
CA LEU A 140 0.07 -7.61 -2.13
C LEU A 140 -0.17 -6.70 -0.93
N LEU A 141 0.27 -5.44 -1.03
CA LEU A 141 0.01 -4.42 -0.02
C LEU A 141 -1.50 -4.22 0.18
N TYR A 142 -2.25 -4.08 -0.91
CA TYR A 142 -3.71 -3.95 -0.86
C TYR A 142 -4.34 -5.14 -0.12
N ASP A 143 -3.97 -6.38 -0.48
CA ASP A 143 -4.48 -7.60 0.15
C ASP A 143 -4.18 -7.67 1.65
N GLN A 144 -2.95 -7.33 2.04
CA GLN A 144 -2.57 -7.38 3.44
C GLN A 144 -3.31 -6.33 4.27
N VAL A 145 -3.41 -5.10 3.78
CA VAL A 145 -4.07 -4.00 4.51
C VAL A 145 -5.58 -4.27 4.62
N ILE A 146 -6.22 -4.81 3.58
CA ILE A 146 -7.63 -5.22 3.69
C ILE A 146 -7.80 -6.42 4.63
N GLY A 147 -6.85 -7.36 4.63
CA GLY A 147 -6.82 -8.48 5.57
C GLY A 147 -6.75 -8.03 7.03
N LEU A 148 -5.88 -7.05 7.33
CA LEU A 148 -5.78 -6.45 8.66
C LEU A 148 -7.04 -5.68 9.07
N ALA A 149 -7.63 -4.91 8.15
CA ALA A 149 -8.90 -4.22 8.42
C ALA A 149 -10.03 -5.21 8.72
N LYS A 150 -10.10 -6.33 7.99
CA LYS A 150 -11.06 -7.43 8.25
C LYS A 150 -10.82 -8.09 9.60
N HIS A 151 -9.55 -8.38 9.93
CA HIS A 151 -9.16 -8.94 11.22
C HIS A 151 -9.51 -8.01 12.39
N ALA A 152 -9.35 -6.70 12.20
CA ALA A 152 -9.76 -5.67 13.14
C ALA A 152 -11.29 -5.44 13.19
N HIS A 153 -12.06 -6.19 12.40
CA HIS A 153 -13.52 -6.01 12.23
C HIS A 153 -13.92 -4.58 11.84
N TRP A 154 -13.04 -3.88 11.12
CA TRP A 154 -13.36 -2.56 10.56
C TRP A 154 -14.29 -2.75 9.37
N ASN A 155 -15.56 -2.41 9.56
CA ASN A 155 -16.55 -2.41 8.48
C ASN A 155 -16.30 -1.21 7.54
N LEU A 156 -15.24 -1.29 6.73
CA LEU A 156 -14.82 -0.23 5.82
C LEU A 156 -15.74 -0.20 4.59
N GLU A 157 -16.34 0.96 4.31
CA GLU A 157 -17.13 1.20 3.10
C GLU A 157 -16.19 1.59 1.95
N LEU A 158 -15.62 0.59 1.28
CA LEU A 158 -14.61 0.80 0.22
C LEU A 158 -15.19 0.94 -1.19
N GLY A 159 -16.49 0.69 -1.36
CA GLY A 159 -17.12 0.58 -2.68
C GLY A 159 -16.70 -0.69 -3.42
N GLU A 160 -16.99 -0.73 -4.73
CA GLU A 160 -16.57 -1.83 -5.59
C GLU A 160 -15.05 -1.74 -5.84
N PRO A 161 -14.28 -2.80 -5.56
CA PRO A 161 -12.85 -2.79 -5.84
C PRO A 161 -12.64 -2.66 -7.34
N TRP A 162 -11.57 -1.96 -7.73
CA TRP A 162 -11.18 -1.80 -9.14
C TRP A 162 -12.17 -1.02 -10.00
N ALA A 163 -13.16 -0.33 -9.40
CA ALA A 163 -14.08 0.51 -10.14
C ALA A 163 -13.31 1.44 -11.09
N ALA A 164 -13.60 1.33 -12.39
CA ALA A 164 -13.05 2.21 -13.40
C ALA A 164 -13.61 3.61 -13.16
N SER A 165 -12.96 4.38 -12.29
CA SER A 165 -13.33 5.77 -12.10
C SER A 165 -13.01 6.52 -13.39
N PRO A 166 -13.97 7.23 -14.02
CA PRO A 166 -13.66 8.10 -15.13
C PRO A 166 -12.70 9.14 -14.61
N ALA A 167 -11.45 9.05 -15.05
CA ALA A 167 -10.38 9.89 -14.58
C ALA A 167 -10.75 11.36 -14.76
N THR A 168 -11.00 12.08 -13.66
CA THR A 168 -10.48 13.44 -13.60
C THR A 168 -8.97 13.31 -13.55
N ALA A 169 -8.36 13.40 -14.74
CA ALA A 169 -6.95 13.69 -14.88
C ALA A 169 -6.60 14.89 -13.99
N ASP A 170 -5.39 14.88 -13.42
CA ASP A 170 -4.80 15.98 -12.64
C ASP A 170 -5.07 16.04 -11.12
N SER A 171 -5.42 14.94 -10.48
CA SER A 171 -5.30 14.87 -9.01
C SER A 171 -4.69 13.55 -8.57
N GLU A 172 -3.50 13.64 -7.96
CA GLU A 172 -2.93 12.55 -7.17
C GLU A 172 -3.88 12.29 -5.99
N PRO A 173 -4.27 11.03 -5.71
CA PRO A 173 -5.11 10.72 -4.58
C PRO A 173 -4.41 11.17 -3.29
N ARG A 174 -4.97 12.22 -2.69
CA ARG A 174 -4.51 12.87 -1.47
C ARG A 174 -5.45 12.51 -0.32
N ILE A 175 -4.93 11.86 0.72
CA ILE A 175 -5.73 11.44 1.87
C ILE A 175 -5.28 12.27 3.09
N THR A 176 -6.21 12.94 3.75
CA THR A 176 -5.96 13.74 4.96
C THR A 176 -6.80 13.24 6.13
N HIS A 177 -6.20 13.27 7.32
CA HIS A 177 -6.90 12.99 8.57
C HIS A 177 -8.11 13.93 8.79
#